data_AF-A0A923V3X2-F1
#
_entry.id   AF-A0A923V3X2-F1
#
_cell.length_a   1.000
_cell.length_b   1.000
_cell.length_c   1.000
_cell.angle_alpha   90.00
_cell.angle_beta   90.00
_cell.angle_gamma   90.00
#
_symmetry.space_group_name_H-M   'P 1'
#
loop_
_entity.id
_entity.type
_entity.pdbx_description
1 polymer ?
#
loop_
_entity_poly.entity_id
_entity_poly.type
_entity_poly.pdbx_seq_one_letter_code
_entity_poly.pdbx_strand_id
1 'polypeptide(L)' 'LNGYEAWVEYRRTGFPLLKPVQASKNNGLYPVRMPYPQEESTLNVDNYNAAATATNNNSINTKVWWNN' A
#
# COMPACT_ATOMS: atom_id res chain seq x y z
N LEU A 1 17.68 -1.62 13.27
CA LEU A 1 16.69 -0.52 13.16
C LEU A 1 15.49 -1.06 12.40
N ASN A 2 14.34 -1.24 13.06
CA ASN A 2 13.21 -2.01 12.53
C ASN A 2 12.22 -1.09 11.79
N GLY A 3 12.63 -0.57 10.63
CA GLY A 3 11.79 0.35 9.82
C GLY A 3 10.48 -0.28 9.33
N TYR A 4 10.49 -1.58 9.05
CA TYR A 4 9.28 -2.33 8.66
C TYR A 4 8.26 -2.43 9.79
N GLU A 5 8.71 -2.73 11.02
CA GLU A 5 7.82 -2.77 12.19
C GLU A 5 7.24 -1.39 12.47
N ALA A 6 8.06 -0.34 12.42
CA ALA A 6 7.57 1.03 12.59
C ALA A 6 6.50 1.40 11.55
N TRP A 7 6.67 1.00 10.28
CA TRP A 7 5.67 1.23 9.23
C TRP A 7 4.39 0.40 9.41
N VAL A 8 4.50 -0.83 9.92
CA VAL A 8 3.34 -1.66 10.27
C VAL A 8 2.57 -1.04 11.45
N GLU A 9 3.26 -0.66 12.52
CA GLU A 9 2.66 -0.05 13.71
C GLU A 9 2.01 1.29 13.41
N TYR A 10 2.63 2.13 12.58
CA TYR A 10 2.02 3.37 12.10
C TYR A 10 0.71 3.11 11.36
N ARG A 11 0.68 2.12 10.46
CA ARG A 11 -0.54 1.76 9.71
C ARG A 11 -1.63 1.20 10.62
N ARG A 12 -1.26 0.44 11.66
CA ARG A 12 -2.19 -0.15 12.63
C ARG A 12 -2.76 0.88 13.60
N THR A 13 -1.96 1.84 14.05
CA THR A 13 -2.32 2.78 15.13
C THR A 13 -2.71 4.16 14.63
N GLY A 14 -2.24 4.57 13.46
CA GLY A 14 -2.33 5.95 12.97
C GLY A 14 -1.38 6.93 13.66
N PHE A 15 -0.52 6.46 14.57
CA PHE A 15 0.41 7.29 15.33
C PHE A 15 1.88 6.99 14.96
N PRO A 16 2.77 8.00 15.06
CA PRO A 16 2.47 9.41 15.33
C PRO A 16 1.74 10.08 14.16
N LEU A 17 1.07 11.21 14.43
CA LEU A 17 0.45 12.01 13.37
C LEU A 17 1.54 12.61 12.47
N LEU A 18 1.75 11.98 11.31
CA LEU A 18 2.73 12.42 10.33
C LEU A 18 2.25 13.71 9.65
N LYS A 19 3.21 14.60 9.34
CA LYS A 19 2.94 15.84 8.61
C LYS A 19 2.70 15.56 7.13
N PRO A 20 1.65 16.13 6.52
CA PRO A 20 1.31 15.85 5.12
C PRO A 20 2.49 16.12 4.18
N VAL A 21 2.65 15.23 3.20
CA VAL A 21 3.77 15.30 2.23
C VAL A 21 3.41 16.30 1.13
N GLN A 22 4.08 17.46 1.12
CA GLN A 22 3.86 18.52 0.12
C GLN A 22 4.10 18.06 -1.33
N ALA A 23 4.99 17.08 -1.54
CA ALA A 23 5.30 16.52 -2.86
C ALA A 23 4.54 15.23 -3.18
N SER A 24 3.42 14.95 -2.49
CA SER A 24 2.64 13.73 -2.72
C SER A 24 2.07 13.69 -4.14
N LYS A 25 2.16 12.50 -4.76
CA LYS A 25 1.50 12.15 -6.02
C LYS A 25 0.24 11.28 -5.84
N ASN A 26 -0.19 11.08 -4.58
CA ASN A 26 -1.33 10.25 -4.20
C ASN A 26 -2.29 10.98 -3.25
N ASN A 27 -2.53 12.28 -3.50
CA ASN A 27 -3.47 13.13 -2.77
C ASN A 27 -3.12 13.35 -1.28
N GLY A 28 -1.83 13.40 -0.96
CA GLY A 28 -1.35 13.59 0.41
C GLY A 28 -1.46 12.35 1.30
N LEU A 29 -1.84 11.19 0.74
CA LEU A 29 -2.01 9.95 1.49
C LEU A 29 -0.67 9.25 1.73
N TYR A 30 -0.53 8.58 2.87
CA TYR A 30 0.61 7.70 3.08
C TYR A 30 0.32 6.33 2.44
N PRO A 31 1.26 5.76 1.67
CA PRO A 31 1.10 4.40 1.15
C PRO A 31 0.86 3.41 2.29
N VAL A 32 -0.22 2.64 2.17
CA VAL A 32 -0.62 1.63 3.18
C VAL A 32 -0.27 0.22 2.77
N ARG A 33 0.30 0.03 1.58
CA ARG A 33 0.84 -1.24 1.07
C ARG A 33 1.89 -0.98 0.00
N MET A 34 2.61 -2.03 -0.38
CA MET A 34 3.38 -2.07 -1.63
C MET A 34 2.48 -2.64 -2.74
N PRO A 35 2.59 -2.15 -3.98
CA PRO A 35 1.89 -2.74 -5.12
C PRO A 35 2.57 -4.07 -5.47
N TYR A 36 1.81 -4.99 -6.07
CA TYR A 36 2.41 -6.16 -6.70
C TYR A 36 3.37 -5.71 -7.82
N PRO A 37 4.50 -6.42 -8.02
CA PRO A 37 5.44 -6.11 -9.10
C PRO A 37 4.75 -6.12 -10.46
N GLN A 38 5.19 -5.23 -11.36
CA GLN A 38 4.63 -5.17 -12.70
C GLN A 38 4.95 -6.42 -13.53
N GLU A 39 6.07 -7.10 -13.24
CA GLU A 39 6.46 -8.35 -13.92
C GLU A 39 5.43 -9.48 -13.71
N GLU A 40 4.71 -9.48 -12.59
CA GLU A 40 3.63 -10.46 -12.34
C GLU A 40 2.47 -10.29 -13.34
N SER A 41 2.29 -9.09 -13.91
CA SER A 41 1.28 -8.85 -14.95
C SER A 41 1.57 -9.57 -16.26
N THR A 42 2.79 -10.07 -16.46
CA THR A 42 3.16 -10.88 -17.64
C THR A 42 3.44 -12.34 -17.28
N LEU A 43 4.05 -12.59 -16.11
CA LEU A 43 4.41 -13.94 -15.65
C LEU A 43 3.25 -14.71 -15.01
N ASN A 44 2.26 -14.00 -14.44
CA ASN A 44 1.16 -14.58 -13.67
C ASN A 44 -0.13 -13.77 -13.82
N VAL A 45 -0.51 -13.54 -15.08
CA VAL A 45 -1.57 -12.61 -15.51
C VAL A 45 -2.89 -12.82 -14.74
N ASP A 46 -3.36 -14.06 -14.65
CA ASP A 46 -4.68 -14.36 -14.07
C ASP A 46 -4.74 -14.00 -12.58
N ASN A 47 -3.72 -14.40 -11.82
CA ASN A 47 -3.65 -14.10 -10.39
C ASN A 47 -3.36 -12.62 -10.13
N TYR A 48 -2.53 -11.99 -10.97
CA TYR A 48 -2.27 -10.56 -10.89
C TYR A 48 -3.55 -9.76 -11.12
N ASN A 49 -4.34 -10.10 -12.15
CA ASN A 49 -5.58 -9.42 -12.46
C ASN A 49 -6.62 -9.59 -11.34
N ALA A 50 -6.79 -10.81 -10.81
CA ALA A 50 -7.69 -11.05 -9.69
C ALA A 50 -7.32 -10.20 -8.46
N ALA A 51 -6.03 -10.16 -8.12
CA ALA A 51 -5.54 -9.37 -6.99
C ALA A 51 -5.63 -7.85 -7.25
N ALA A 52 -5.34 -7.40 -8.47
CA ALA A 52 -5.44 -6.00 -8.87
C ALA A 52 -6.89 -5.51 -8.79
N THR A 53 -7.86 -6.28 -9.30
CA THR A 53 -9.29 -5.97 -9.20
C THR A 53 -9.74 -5.87 -7.74
N ALA A 54 -9.31 -6.80 -6.88
CA ALA A 54 -9.63 -6.76 -5.46
C ALA A 54 -9.00 -5.57 -4.71
N THR A 55 -8.01 -4.89 -5.31
CA THR A 55 -7.18 -3.88 -4.64
C THR A 55 -7.20 -2.52 -5.34
N ASN A 56 -8.29 -2.22 -6.04
CA ASN A 56 -8.48 -0.99 -6.81
C ASN A 56 -7.35 -0.75 -7.82
N ASN A 57 -7.18 -1.72 -8.72
CA ASN A 57 -6.13 -1.76 -9.74
C ASN A 57 -4.71 -1.70 -9.14
N ASN A 58 -4.44 -2.55 -8.14
CA ASN A 58 -3.14 -2.64 -7.47
C ASN A 58 -2.68 -1.31 -6.83
N SER A 59 -3.62 -0.53 -6.30
CA SER A 59 -3.34 0.77 -5.69
C SER A 59 -2.60 0.65 -4.36
N ILE A 60 -1.60 1.52 -4.16
CA ILE A 60 -0.85 1.63 -2.89
C ILE A 60 -1.68 2.19 -1.73
N ASN A 61 -2.83 2.78 -2.04
CA ASN A 61 -3.75 3.36 -1.07
C ASN A 61 -4.81 2.37 -0.59
N THR A 62 -4.89 1.17 -1.18
CA THR A 62 -5.86 0.16 -0.75
C THR A 62 -5.36 -0.52 0.53
N LYS A 63 -6.17 -0.45 1.59
CA LYS A 63 -5.85 -1.06 2.88
C LYS A 63 -5.73 -2.58 2.73
N VAL A 64 -4.79 -3.14 3.49
CA VAL A 64 -4.64 -4.60 3.66
C VAL A 64 -5.65 -5.11 4.67
N TRP A 65 -5.97 -6.41 4.64
CA TRP A 65 -7.07 -7.00 5.41
C TRP A 65 -7.01 -6.76 6.92
N TRP A 66 -5.83 -6.57 7.50
CA TRP A 66 -5.64 -6.30 8.93
C TRP A 66 -5.59 -4.80 9.27
N ASN A 67 -5.57 -3.93 8.27
CA ASN A 67 -5.52 -2.49 8.43
C ASN A 67 -6.94 -1.92 8.38
N ASN A 68 -7.53 -1.66 9.56
CA ASN A 68 -8.90 -1.15 9.73
C ASN A 68 -9.06 0.26 9.15
#